data_AF-A0A090SYQ9-F1
#
_entry.id   AF-A0A090SYQ9-F1
#
_cell.length_a   1.000
_cell.length_b   1.000
_cell.length_c   1.000
_cell.angle_alpha   90.00
_cell.angle_beta   90.00
_cell.angle_gamma   90.00
#
_symmetry.space_group_name_H-M   'P 1'
#
loop_
_entity.id
_entity.type
_entity.pdbx_description
1 polymer ?
#
loop_
_entity_poly.entity_id
_entity_poly.type
_entity_poly.pdbx_seq_one_letter_code
_entity_poly.pdbx_strand_id
1 'polypeptide(L)'
;MITHISPAGSMDLLSQLEVERLKKTASSDLYQLYRNCTLAVLNSGSHTDNSKELLDKHLSFDVNVMRRERGIKLELANPPEHAFVDGQIIKGIQEHLFSVLRDIVYVNMHLADNQRLNLTNSTHITNLVFGILRNAGTLIPGIDPNLIVCWGGHSINATEYQYTREVGNELGLRELNICTGCGPGAMEGPMKGAAIGHAKQRYTHQRYLGLTEPSIIAAEPPNPIVNELVIMPDIEKRLEAFVRIAHGIVIFPGGPGTAEELLYILGIMMHPNNAEQPMPIVLTGPKESEAYFRSIDEFVRSTLGEEATKYYEIVIADPEKAAKIMKQAMPAVKEHRKKNGDAYSYNWSLHIEPEFQLPFDPTHENMAGLDLHLNQRPENLAAALRQAFSGIVAGNVKAEGIREIERHGPFMIDGDKALMKKMDKLLSDFVTQQRMKLPGSEYIPCYRIANGE
;
A
#
# COMPACT_ATOMS: atom_id res chain seq x y z
N MET A 1 -24.06 -14.57 16.78
CA MET A 1 -23.52 -13.74 17.88
C MET A 1 -23.69 -12.27 17.52
N ILE A 2 -24.14 -11.41 18.43
CA ILE A 2 -24.25 -9.95 18.20
C ILE A 2 -23.38 -9.24 19.22
N THR A 3 -22.50 -8.35 18.76
CA THR A 3 -21.58 -7.59 19.62
C THR A 3 -21.67 -6.10 19.30
N HIS A 4 -21.63 -5.25 20.32
CA HIS A 4 -21.69 -3.81 20.17
C HIS A 4 -20.33 -3.18 20.48
N ILE A 5 -19.78 -2.45 19.52
CA ILE A 5 -18.49 -1.78 19.64
C ILE A 5 -18.73 -0.27 19.72
N SER A 6 -18.13 0.38 20.72
CA SER A 6 -18.14 1.85 20.85
C SER A 6 -16.84 2.43 20.28
N PRO A 7 -16.81 3.67 19.79
CA PRO A 7 -15.59 4.35 19.33
C PRO A 7 -14.47 4.31 20.38
N ALA A 8 -13.26 4.01 19.93
CA ALA A 8 -12.05 4.25 20.70
C ALA A 8 -11.61 5.71 20.44
N GLY A 9 -11.72 6.57 21.45
CA GLY A 9 -11.29 7.98 21.36
C GLY A 9 -12.35 8.96 20.82
N SER A 10 -11.88 10.15 20.46
CA SER A 10 -12.70 11.26 19.94
C SER A 10 -12.93 11.07 18.44
N MET A 11 -13.87 10.21 18.06
CA MET A 11 -14.43 10.28 16.73
C MET A 11 -15.34 11.52 16.63
N ASP A 12 -15.21 12.28 15.54
CA ASP A 12 -16.14 13.34 15.21
C ASP A 12 -17.57 12.78 15.04
N LEU A 13 -18.55 13.46 15.63
CA LEU A 13 -19.95 13.05 15.58
C LEU A 13 -20.42 13.04 14.11
N LEU A 14 -20.71 11.87 13.53
CA LEU A 14 -21.36 11.82 12.21
C LEU A 14 -22.79 12.39 12.28
N SER A 15 -23.13 13.15 11.26
CA SER A 15 -24.47 13.65 11.01
C SER A 15 -25.45 12.53 10.62
N GLN A 16 -26.74 12.83 10.69
CA GLN A 16 -27.78 11.88 10.26
C GLN A 16 -27.67 11.52 8.78
N LEU A 17 -27.27 12.47 7.93
CA LEU A 17 -27.13 12.26 6.49
C LEU A 17 -25.99 11.28 6.16
N GLU A 18 -24.87 11.39 6.87
CA GLU A 18 -23.72 10.49 6.70
C GLU A 18 -24.06 9.05 7.11
N VAL A 19 -24.78 8.88 8.23
CA VAL A 19 -25.22 7.56 8.69
C VAL A 19 -26.27 6.95 7.75
N GLU A 20 -27.18 7.75 7.20
CA GLU A 20 -28.24 7.27 6.31
C GLU A 20 -27.68 6.68 5.00
N ARG A 21 -26.57 7.22 4.47
CA ARG A 21 -25.91 6.64 3.29
C ARG A 21 -25.29 5.27 3.54
N LEU A 22 -24.96 4.96 4.79
CA LEU A 22 -24.41 3.67 5.22
C LEU A 22 -25.47 2.67 5.70
N LYS A 23 -26.77 3.01 5.65
CA LYS A 23 -27.80 2.04 6.00
C LYS A 23 -27.85 0.93 4.96
N LYS A 24 -27.99 -0.31 5.45
CA LYS A 24 -28.22 -1.48 4.62
C LYS A 24 -29.53 -1.32 3.84
N THR A 25 -29.40 -0.95 2.57
CA THR A 25 -30.48 -1.08 1.58
C THR A 25 -30.07 -2.16 0.60
N ALA A 26 -31.04 -2.85 0.00
CA ALA A 26 -30.80 -4.00 -0.87
C ALA A 26 -29.92 -3.70 -2.11
N SER A 27 -29.61 -2.44 -2.37
CA SER A 27 -28.87 -1.95 -3.55
C SER A 27 -27.75 -0.93 -3.22
N SER A 28 -27.27 -0.84 -1.97
CA SER A 28 -26.21 0.13 -1.62
C SER A 28 -24.82 -0.46 -1.82
N ASP A 29 -24.14 -0.05 -2.89
CA ASP A 29 -22.73 -0.39 -3.15
C ASP A 29 -21.81 0.11 -2.03
N LEU A 30 -22.13 1.29 -1.47
CA LEU A 30 -21.38 1.87 -0.36
C LEU A 30 -21.47 1.01 0.91
N TYR A 31 -22.65 0.42 1.17
CA TYR A 31 -22.81 -0.50 2.30
C TYR A 31 -21.96 -1.76 2.11
N GLN A 32 -21.96 -2.35 0.91
CA GLN A 32 -21.16 -3.54 0.62
C GLN A 32 -19.67 -3.25 0.75
N LEU A 33 -19.21 -2.10 0.23
CA LEU A 33 -17.84 -1.61 0.39
C LEU A 33 -17.47 -1.50 1.87
N TYR A 34 -18.30 -0.80 2.65
CA TYR A 34 -18.09 -0.62 4.09
C TYR A 34 -18.06 -1.96 4.85
N ARG A 35 -19.01 -2.86 4.56
CA ARG A 35 -19.08 -4.20 5.15
C ARG A 35 -17.82 -5.00 4.85
N ASN A 36 -17.37 -5.01 3.60
CA ASN A 36 -16.21 -5.79 3.18
C ASN A 36 -14.90 -5.26 3.81
N CYS A 37 -14.72 -3.93 3.85
CA CYS A 37 -13.58 -3.33 4.56
C CYS A 37 -13.61 -3.64 6.06
N THR A 38 -14.79 -3.56 6.69
CA THR A 38 -14.98 -3.90 8.12
C THR A 38 -14.62 -5.37 8.39
N LEU A 39 -15.07 -6.28 7.53
CA LEU A 39 -14.75 -7.71 7.63
C LEU A 39 -13.24 -7.96 7.48
N ALA A 40 -12.59 -7.29 6.51
CA ALA A 40 -11.15 -7.42 6.30
C ALA A 40 -10.35 -7.01 7.55
N VAL A 41 -10.71 -5.88 8.18
CA VAL A 41 -10.10 -5.44 9.45
C VAL A 41 -10.29 -6.45 10.58
N LEU A 42 -11.51 -7.01 10.71
CA LEU A 42 -11.80 -8.04 11.71
C LEU A 42 -11.08 -9.37 11.42
N ASN A 43 -10.67 -9.58 10.18
CA ASN A 43 -9.95 -10.78 9.75
C ASN A 43 -8.41 -10.61 9.77
N SER A 44 -7.94 -9.57 10.46
CA SER A 44 -6.50 -9.34 10.65
C SER A 44 -5.85 -10.49 11.42
N GLY A 45 -4.75 -11.01 10.87
CA GLY A 45 -4.05 -12.18 11.40
C GLY A 45 -4.51 -13.53 10.82
N SER A 46 -5.48 -13.54 9.90
CA SER A 46 -5.76 -14.74 9.09
C SER A 46 -4.63 -15.02 8.09
N HIS A 47 -4.38 -16.29 7.78
CA HIS A 47 -3.39 -16.74 6.79
C HIS A 47 -4.02 -16.97 5.41
N THR A 48 -4.83 -16.04 4.92
CA THR A 48 -5.47 -16.11 3.61
C THR A 48 -5.14 -14.85 2.82
N ASP A 49 -4.62 -15.00 1.60
CA ASP A 49 -4.29 -13.93 0.64
C ASP A 49 -5.36 -13.77 -0.46
N ASN A 50 -6.45 -14.54 -0.40
CA ASN A 50 -7.53 -14.52 -1.37
C ASN A 50 -8.79 -13.81 -0.83
N SER A 51 -9.08 -12.65 -1.42
CA SER A 51 -10.25 -11.83 -1.07
C SER A 51 -11.59 -12.56 -1.24
N LYS A 52 -11.74 -13.42 -2.25
CA LYS A 52 -12.96 -14.17 -2.55
C LYS A 52 -13.23 -15.23 -1.47
N GLU A 53 -12.20 -15.98 -1.10
CA GLU A 53 -12.30 -17.02 -0.05
C GLU A 53 -12.70 -16.42 1.30
N LEU A 54 -12.14 -15.26 1.66
CA LEU A 54 -12.51 -14.55 2.88
C LEU A 54 -14.01 -14.18 2.90
N LEU A 55 -14.49 -13.57 1.82
CA LEU A 55 -15.88 -13.12 1.73
C LEU A 55 -16.86 -14.30 1.74
N ASP A 56 -16.53 -15.39 1.04
CA ASP A 56 -17.35 -16.61 0.96
C ASP A 56 -17.43 -17.34 2.32
N LYS A 57 -16.37 -17.31 3.11
CA LYS A 57 -16.35 -17.92 4.46
C LYS A 57 -17.22 -17.15 5.46
N HIS A 58 -17.45 -15.85 5.23
CA HIS A 58 -18.14 -14.96 6.15
C HIS A 58 -19.41 -14.35 5.56
N LEU A 59 -20.21 -15.14 4.83
CA LEU A 59 -21.51 -14.71 4.27
C LEU A 59 -22.50 -14.23 5.35
N SER A 60 -22.45 -14.83 6.54
CA SER A 60 -23.32 -14.47 7.66
C SER A 60 -22.88 -13.24 8.44
N PHE A 61 -21.72 -12.66 8.11
CA PHE A 61 -21.24 -11.43 8.75
C PHE A 61 -22.08 -10.23 8.31
N ASP A 62 -22.35 -9.31 9.22
CA ASP A 62 -23.03 -8.05 8.91
C ASP A 62 -22.57 -6.96 9.89
N VAL A 63 -22.61 -5.70 9.44
CA VAL A 63 -22.31 -4.54 10.27
C VAL A 63 -23.41 -3.50 10.15
N ASN A 64 -23.84 -2.95 11.28
CA ASN A 64 -24.81 -1.86 11.34
C ASN A 64 -24.24 -0.66 12.09
N VAL A 65 -24.32 0.52 11.47
CA VAL A 65 -23.94 1.77 12.11
C VAL A 65 -25.14 2.31 12.91
N MET A 66 -25.01 2.31 14.24
CA MET A 66 -26.05 2.78 15.16
C MET A 66 -25.70 4.15 15.70
N ARG A 67 -26.66 5.07 15.68
CA ARG A 67 -26.57 6.32 16.45
C ARG A 67 -27.09 6.11 17.87
N ARG A 68 -26.41 6.73 18.83
CA ARG A 68 -26.78 6.83 20.25
C ARG A 68 -26.56 8.27 20.72
N GLU A 69 -27.05 8.60 21.91
CA GLU A 69 -26.95 9.95 22.47
C GLU A 69 -25.50 10.45 22.61
N ARG A 70 -24.55 9.52 22.84
CA ARG A 70 -23.11 9.82 23.01
C ARG A 70 -22.28 9.58 21.75
N GLY A 71 -22.91 9.56 20.57
CA GLY A 71 -22.24 9.35 19.29
C GLY A 71 -22.62 8.02 18.62
N ILE A 72 -21.66 7.38 17.98
CA ILE A 72 -21.89 6.21 17.12
C ILE A 72 -21.57 4.94 17.87
N LYS A 73 -22.21 3.83 17.51
CA LYS A 73 -21.82 2.47 17.86
C LYS A 73 -21.90 1.59 16.62
N LEU A 74 -21.05 0.57 16.56
CA LEU A 74 -21.14 -0.48 15.55
C LEU A 74 -21.78 -1.70 16.18
N GLU A 75 -22.81 -2.25 15.54
CA GLU A 75 -23.34 -3.57 15.85
C GLU A 75 -22.77 -4.54 14.82
N LEU A 76 -22.07 -5.56 15.30
CA LEU A 76 -21.45 -6.61 14.50
C LEU A 76 -22.24 -7.90 14.67
N ALA A 77 -22.76 -8.44 13.58
CA ALA A 77 -23.39 -9.76 13.53
C ALA A 77 -22.38 -10.79 13.02
N ASN A 78 -22.16 -11.84 13.81
CA ASN A 78 -21.25 -12.96 13.50
C ASN A 78 -19.82 -12.53 13.07
N PRO A 79 -19.15 -11.65 13.84
CA PRO A 79 -17.77 -11.27 13.53
C PRO A 79 -16.79 -12.46 13.70
N PRO A 80 -15.66 -12.46 12.99
CA PRO A 80 -14.59 -13.43 13.21
C PRO A 80 -14.11 -13.49 14.67
N GLU A 81 -14.02 -14.69 15.25
CA GLU A 81 -13.72 -14.86 16.68
C GLU A 81 -12.29 -14.45 17.06
N HIS A 82 -11.32 -14.58 16.15
CA HIS A 82 -9.92 -14.24 16.40
C HIS A 82 -9.68 -12.72 16.57
N ALA A 83 -10.66 -11.87 16.23
CA ALA A 83 -10.62 -10.44 16.54
C ALA A 83 -10.80 -10.14 18.03
N PHE A 84 -11.14 -11.15 18.84
CA PHE A 84 -11.46 -11.02 20.26
C PHE A 84 -10.45 -11.76 21.14
N VAL A 85 -10.14 -11.17 22.29
CA VAL A 85 -9.40 -11.79 23.39
C VAL A 85 -10.30 -11.75 24.63
N ASP A 86 -10.61 -12.92 25.19
CA ASP A 86 -11.54 -13.07 26.33
C ASP A 86 -12.89 -12.37 26.13
N GLY A 87 -13.41 -12.45 24.89
CA GLY A 87 -14.69 -11.84 24.50
C GLY A 87 -14.66 -10.33 24.30
N GLN A 88 -13.49 -9.68 24.42
CA GLN A 88 -13.30 -8.26 24.14
C GLN A 88 -12.54 -8.08 22.83
N ILE A 89 -13.00 -7.17 21.98
CA ILE A 89 -12.30 -6.87 20.72
C ILE A 89 -10.90 -6.30 21.01
N ILE A 90 -9.91 -6.66 20.21
CA ILE A 90 -8.58 -6.05 20.29
C ILE A 90 -8.70 -4.54 20.02
N LYS A 91 -8.10 -3.70 20.87
CA LYS A 91 -8.23 -2.23 20.77
C LYS A 91 -7.75 -1.65 19.44
N GLY A 92 -6.65 -2.15 18.87
CA GLY A 92 -6.19 -1.71 17.56
C GLY A 92 -7.20 -2.02 16.44
N ILE A 93 -7.81 -3.22 16.48
CA ILE A 93 -8.89 -3.60 15.54
C ILE A 93 -10.10 -2.67 15.75
N GLN A 94 -10.47 -2.38 17.00
CA GLN A 94 -11.54 -1.43 17.31
C GLN A 94 -11.27 -0.05 16.68
N GLU A 95 -10.06 0.51 16.84
CA GLU A 95 -9.67 1.78 16.22
C GLU A 95 -9.76 1.71 14.68
N HIS A 96 -9.29 0.63 14.06
CA HIS A 96 -9.38 0.43 12.62
C HIS A 96 -10.80 0.40 12.08
N LEU A 97 -11.75 -0.25 12.78
CA LEU A 97 -13.16 -0.26 12.38
C LEU A 97 -13.73 1.15 12.21
N PHE A 98 -13.24 2.08 13.03
CA PHE A 98 -13.65 3.46 13.04
C PHE A 98 -12.87 4.31 12.03
N SER A 99 -11.61 3.99 11.74
CA SER A 99 -10.89 4.52 10.56
C SER A 99 -11.58 4.14 9.26
N VAL A 100 -12.04 2.88 9.12
CA VAL A 100 -12.81 2.42 7.96
C VAL A 100 -14.07 3.27 7.79
N LEU A 101 -14.83 3.46 8.87
CA LEU A 101 -16.04 4.29 8.85
C LEU A 101 -15.73 5.73 8.42
N ARG A 102 -14.73 6.36 9.04
CA ARG A 102 -14.30 7.74 8.76
C ARG A 102 -13.98 7.94 7.28
N ASP A 103 -13.14 7.07 6.72
CA ASP A 103 -12.61 7.27 5.36
C ASP A 103 -13.65 6.98 4.28
N ILE A 104 -14.44 5.91 4.44
CA ILE A 104 -15.50 5.56 3.49
C ILE A 104 -16.58 6.65 3.42
N VAL A 105 -16.97 7.22 4.57
CA VAL A 105 -17.92 8.35 4.62
C VAL A 105 -17.32 9.59 3.97
N TYR A 106 -16.10 9.97 4.37
CA TYR A 106 -15.44 11.17 3.88
C TYR A 106 -15.30 11.15 2.35
N VAL A 107 -14.77 10.06 1.81
CA VAL A 107 -14.57 9.90 0.36
C VAL A 107 -15.91 9.94 -0.36
N ASN A 108 -16.94 9.21 0.11
CA ASN A 108 -18.25 9.22 -0.55
C ASN A 108 -18.90 10.61 -0.53
N MET A 109 -18.75 11.38 0.55
CA MET A 109 -19.28 12.75 0.61
C MET A 109 -18.61 13.66 -0.41
N HIS A 110 -17.28 13.62 -0.50
CA HIS A 110 -16.52 14.48 -1.41
C HIS A 110 -16.70 14.07 -2.88
N LEU A 111 -16.82 12.77 -3.16
CA LEU A 111 -17.10 12.27 -4.50
C LEU A 111 -18.55 12.53 -4.92
N ALA A 112 -19.53 12.41 -4.02
CA ALA A 112 -20.93 12.64 -4.37
C ALA A 112 -21.25 14.12 -4.70
N ASP A 113 -20.45 15.06 -4.20
CA ASP A 113 -20.45 16.48 -4.60
C ASP A 113 -19.79 16.69 -6.00
N ASN A 114 -20.03 15.72 -6.90
CA ASN A 114 -19.53 15.49 -8.28
C ASN A 114 -19.44 16.72 -9.20
N GLN A 115 -19.98 17.88 -8.82
CA GLN A 115 -19.89 19.10 -9.62
C GLN A 115 -18.53 19.83 -9.51
N ARG A 116 -17.62 19.45 -8.60
CA ARG A 116 -16.36 20.19 -8.38
C ARG A 116 -15.06 19.40 -8.56
N LEU A 117 -15.07 18.07 -8.55
CA LEU A 117 -13.86 17.25 -8.66
C LEU A 117 -13.78 16.55 -10.03
N ASN A 118 -12.91 17.07 -10.90
CA ASN A 118 -12.48 16.34 -12.11
C ASN A 118 -11.36 15.34 -11.78
N LEU A 119 -11.68 14.04 -11.71
CA LEU A 119 -10.73 12.96 -11.40
C LEU A 119 -9.82 12.55 -12.57
N THR A 120 -9.86 13.24 -13.71
CA THR A 120 -8.83 13.15 -14.75
C THR A 120 -7.80 14.28 -14.65
N ASN A 121 -8.01 15.24 -13.73
CA ASN A 121 -7.10 16.36 -13.50
C ASN A 121 -6.14 16.06 -12.33
N SER A 122 -4.84 16.08 -12.62
CA SER A 122 -3.76 15.84 -11.66
C SER A 122 -3.85 16.67 -10.37
N THR A 123 -4.17 17.97 -10.48
CA THR A 123 -4.30 18.86 -9.33
C THR A 123 -5.44 18.42 -8.41
N HIS A 124 -6.58 18.03 -8.98
CA HIS A 124 -7.72 17.56 -8.19
C HIS A 124 -7.45 16.22 -7.51
N ILE A 125 -6.77 15.29 -8.19
CA ILE A 125 -6.36 14.01 -7.60
C ILE A 125 -5.43 14.27 -6.40
N THR A 126 -4.39 15.08 -6.59
CA THR A 126 -3.43 15.43 -5.53
C THR A 126 -4.13 16.08 -4.33
N ASN A 127 -5.08 17.00 -4.58
CA ASN A 127 -5.84 17.66 -3.51
C ASN A 127 -6.80 16.71 -2.80
N LEU A 128 -7.37 15.73 -3.51
CA LEU A 128 -8.19 14.69 -2.90
C LEU A 128 -7.35 13.81 -1.97
N VAL A 129 -6.17 13.37 -2.41
CA VAL A 129 -5.22 12.59 -1.59
C VAL A 129 -4.85 13.35 -0.32
N PHE A 130 -4.46 14.62 -0.46
CA PHE A 130 -4.19 15.49 0.68
C PHE A 130 -5.40 15.63 1.62
N GLY A 131 -6.60 15.84 1.06
CA GLY A 131 -7.84 16.01 1.82
C GLY A 131 -8.16 14.79 2.69
N ILE A 132 -8.02 13.58 2.13
CA ILE A 132 -8.22 12.31 2.83
C ILE A 132 -7.21 12.16 3.98
N LEU A 133 -5.92 12.36 3.70
CA LEU A 133 -4.86 12.25 4.72
C LEU A 133 -5.01 13.30 5.83
N ARG A 134 -5.46 14.51 5.48
CA ARG A 134 -5.75 15.57 6.46
C ARG A 134 -6.94 15.20 7.34
N ASN A 135 -8.03 14.72 6.74
CA ASN A 135 -9.21 14.26 7.48
C ASN A 135 -8.88 13.07 8.40
N ALA A 136 -7.93 12.23 7.99
CA ALA A 136 -7.44 11.13 8.80
C ALA A 136 -6.56 11.56 9.99
N GLY A 137 -6.17 12.84 10.08
CA GLY A 137 -5.27 13.33 11.12
C GLY A 137 -3.79 12.97 10.90
N THR A 138 -3.45 12.40 9.74
CA THR A 138 -2.11 11.90 9.42
C THR A 138 -1.11 13.01 9.10
N LEU A 139 -1.60 14.18 8.63
CA LEU A 139 -0.77 15.32 8.26
C LEU A 139 -0.57 16.26 9.45
N ILE A 140 0.45 15.99 10.27
CA ILE A 140 0.71 16.75 11.50
C ILE A 140 1.66 17.93 11.20
N PRO A 141 1.22 19.19 11.33
CA PRO A 141 2.06 20.35 11.08
C PRO A 141 3.19 20.49 12.11
N GLY A 142 4.34 21.01 11.67
CA GLY A 142 5.46 21.35 12.56
C GLY A 142 6.30 20.17 13.06
N ILE A 143 5.96 18.93 12.70
CA ILE A 143 6.82 17.76 12.94
C ILE A 143 7.92 17.73 11.87
N ASP A 144 9.17 17.62 12.32
CA ASP A 144 10.32 17.43 11.43
C ASP A 144 10.23 16.09 10.67
N PRO A 145 10.78 16.01 9.45
CA PRO A 145 10.83 14.77 8.66
C PRO A 145 11.29 13.54 9.45
N ASN A 146 10.42 12.55 9.59
CA ASN A 146 10.73 11.32 10.31
C ASN A 146 9.92 10.08 9.87
N LEU A 147 9.13 10.16 8.80
CA LEU A 147 8.28 9.06 8.32
C LEU A 147 8.95 8.29 7.19
N ILE A 148 9.23 7.01 7.42
CA ILE A 148 9.86 6.09 6.46
C ILE A 148 8.81 5.14 5.92
N VAL A 149 8.60 5.15 4.61
CA VAL A 149 7.76 4.15 3.94
C VAL A 149 8.54 2.85 3.79
N CYS A 150 7.96 1.74 4.20
CA CYS A 150 8.54 0.40 4.06
C CYS A 150 7.65 -0.44 3.14
N TRP A 151 8.21 -0.86 2.00
CA TRP A 151 7.58 -1.72 1.01
C TRP A 151 8.25 -3.09 0.95
N GLY A 152 7.51 -4.12 0.54
CA GLY A 152 8.04 -5.48 0.43
C GLY A 152 6.92 -6.52 0.33
N GLY A 153 7.30 -7.79 0.19
CA GLY A 153 6.34 -8.87 -0.05
C GLY A 153 5.41 -9.16 1.13
N HIS A 154 4.14 -9.45 0.83
CA HIS A 154 3.19 -10.06 1.79
C HIS A 154 3.58 -11.51 2.11
N SER A 155 4.15 -12.23 1.13
CA SER A 155 4.67 -13.60 1.25
C SER A 155 6.20 -13.58 1.23
N ILE A 156 6.81 -13.73 2.40
CA ILE A 156 8.27 -13.76 2.59
C ILE A 156 8.65 -14.88 3.56
N ASN A 157 9.87 -15.39 3.44
CA ASN A 157 10.36 -16.43 4.33
C ASN A 157 10.73 -15.88 5.72
N ALA A 158 11.02 -16.77 6.68
CA ALA A 158 11.35 -16.37 8.05
C ALA A 158 12.63 -15.52 8.16
N THR A 159 13.64 -15.78 7.32
CA THR A 159 14.89 -15.01 7.28
C THR A 159 14.63 -13.57 6.83
N GLU A 160 13.88 -13.39 5.74
CA GLU A 160 13.47 -12.08 5.24
C GLU A 160 12.61 -11.34 6.26
N TYR A 161 11.62 -12.02 6.86
CA TYR A 161 10.76 -11.42 7.89
C TYR A 161 11.57 -10.92 9.10
N GLN A 162 12.48 -11.74 9.62
CA GLN A 162 13.35 -11.36 10.72
C GLN A 162 14.26 -10.17 10.35
N TYR A 163 14.79 -10.14 9.14
CA TYR A 163 15.57 -8.99 8.65
C TYR A 163 14.74 -7.70 8.60
N THR A 164 13.48 -7.76 8.11
CA THR A 164 12.60 -6.58 8.10
C THR A 164 12.34 -6.05 9.51
N ARG A 165 12.22 -6.95 10.50
CA ARG A 165 12.07 -6.61 11.92
C ARG A 165 13.33 -5.98 12.51
N GLU A 166 14.50 -6.46 12.11
CA GLU A 166 15.78 -5.87 12.53
C GLU A 166 15.94 -4.45 11.98
N VAL A 167 15.64 -4.25 10.69
CA VAL A 167 15.61 -2.90 10.09
C VAL A 167 14.61 -2.01 10.82
N GLY A 168 13.41 -2.51 11.12
CA GLY A 168 12.42 -1.80 11.92
C GLY A 168 12.93 -1.38 13.30
N ASN A 169 13.60 -2.28 14.02
CA ASN A 169 14.22 -1.95 15.32
C ASN A 169 15.28 -0.85 15.16
N GLU A 170 16.11 -0.91 14.13
CA GLU A 170 17.13 0.10 13.86
C GLU A 170 16.54 1.47 13.47
N LEU A 171 15.43 1.49 12.73
CA LEU A 171 14.66 2.71 12.46
C LEU A 171 14.07 3.29 13.76
N GLY A 172 13.45 2.44 14.59
CA GLY A 172 12.88 2.87 15.86
C GLY A 172 13.92 3.37 16.86
N LEU A 173 15.13 2.79 16.87
CA LEU A 173 16.25 3.29 17.67
C LEU A 173 16.72 4.69 17.27
N ARG A 174 16.31 5.19 16.10
CA ARG A 174 16.64 6.52 15.56
C ARG A 174 15.44 7.46 15.57
N GLU A 175 14.36 7.09 16.27
CA GLU A 175 13.11 7.86 16.39
C GLU A 175 12.45 8.14 15.03
N LEU A 176 12.54 7.15 14.12
CA LEU A 176 11.88 7.19 12.82
C LEU A 176 10.59 6.38 12.86
N ASN A 177 9.52 7.01 12.38
CA ASN A 177 8.19 6.42 12.23
C ASN A 177 8.09 5.58 10.95
N ILE A 178 7.12 4.68 10.91
CA ILE A 178 6.96 3.71 9.82
C ILE A 178 5.60 3.88 9.17
N CYS A 179 5.59 3.87 7.83
CA CYS A 179 4.41 3.75 6.99
C CYS A 179 4.51 2.47 6.13
N THR A 180 3.46 1.66 6.03
CA THR A 180 3.41 0.45 5.18
C THR A 180 2.06 0.27 4.49
N GLY A 181 1.95 -0.77 3.66
CA GLY A 181 0.68 -1.28 3.09
C GLY A 181 -0.24 -2.01 4.06
N CYS A 182 0.06 -2.02 5.36
CA CYS A 182 -0.69 -2.67 6.46
C CYS A 182 -0.70 -4.21 6.50
N GLY A 183 -0.46 -4.90 5.38
CA GLY A 183 -0.57 -6.36 5.27
C GLY A 183 0.48 -7.17 6.06
N PRO A 184 0.55 -8.49 5.84
CA PRO A 184 1.51 -9.38 6.49
C PRO A 184 2.93 -9.22 5.93
N GLY A 185 3.86 -10.05 6.38
CA GLY A 185 5.21 -10.11 5.83
C GLY A 185 6.00 -8.84 6.09
N ALA A 186 6.57 -8.26 5.02
CA ALA A 186 7.40 -7.05 5.07
C ALA A 186 6.61 -5.79 5.43
N MET A 187 5.28 -5.83 5.37
CA MET A 187 4.41 -4.72 5.77
C MET A 187 4.11 -4.71 7.29
N GLU A 188 4.46 -5.80 8.00
CA GLU A 188 4.23 -5.99 9.44
C GLU A 188 5.55 -5.99 10.23
N GLY A 189 6.55 -6.72 9.74
CA GLY A 189 7.82 -6.93 10.44
C GLY A 189 8.52 -5.63 10.90
N PRO A 190 8.65 -4.60 10.04
CA PRO A 190 9.27 -3.33 10.41
C PRO A 190 8.58 -2.65 11.61
N MET A 191 7.25 -2.64 11.65
CA MET A 191 6.49 -2.03 12.77
C MET A 191 6.74 -2.78 14.08
N LYS A 192 6.75 -4.12 14.06
CA LYS A 192 7.09 -4.95 15.23
C LYS A 192 8.51 -4.70 15.72
N GLY A 193 9.45 -4.47 14.81
CA GLY A 193 10.81 -4.07 15.13
C GLY A 193 10.86 -2.69 15.79
N ALA A 194 10.23 -1.70 15.14
CA ALA A 194 10.24 -0.32 15.60
C ALA A 194 9.56 -0.16 16.96
N ALA A 195 8.55 -0.96 17.31
CA ALA A 195 7.95 -0.95 18.63
C ALA A 195 8.98 -1.20 19.74
N ILE A 196 9.93 -2.10 19.50
CA ILE A 196 11.02 -2.39 20.44
C ILE A 196 12.05 -1.25 20.43
N GLY A 197 12.42 -0.74 19.26
CA GLY A 197 13.36 0.39 19.11
C GLY A 197 12.86 1.66 19.82
N HIS A 198 11.61 2.05 19.56
CA HIS A 198 10.95 3.18 20.20
C HIS A 198 10.84 3.01 21.70
N ALA A 199 10.47 1.82 22.18
CA ALA A 199 10.41 1.55 23.62
C ALA A 199 11.78 1.73 24.30
N LYS A 200 12.87 1.28 23.67
CA LYS A 200 14.24 1.48 24.16
C LYS A 200 14.60 2.98 24.24
N GLN A 201 14.22 3.76 23.22
CA GLN A 201 14.46 5.20 23.17
C GLN A 201 13.47 6.05 23.97
N ARG A 202 12.44 5.44 24.56
CA ARG A 202 11.32 6.15 25.23
C ARG A 202 10.58 7.10 24.27
N TYR A 203 10.55 6.77 22.98
CA TYR A 203 9.80 7.50 21.99
C TYR A 203 8.31 7.12 22.09
N THR A 204 7.51 7.99 22.70
CA THR A 204 6.08 7.75 23.01
C THR A 204 5.11 8.30 21.96
N HIS A 205 5.62 8.95 20.92
CA HIS A 205 4.84 9.54 19.83
C HIS A 205 5.05 8.74 18.53
N GLN A 206 5.17 7.42 18.68
CA GLN A 206 5.33 6.51 17.56
C GLN A 206 4.11 6.49 16.65
N ARG A 207 4.38 6.54 15.35
CA ARG A 207 3.40 6.48 14.28
C ARG A 207 3.68 5.26 13.42
N TYR A 208 2.71 4.36 13.41
CA TYR A 208 2.66 3.17 12.58
C TYR A 208 1.47 3.34 11.64
N LEU A 209 1.76 4.02 10.53
CA LEU A 209 0.78 4.39 9.53
C LEU A 209 0.58 3.23 8.55
N GLY A 210 -0.66 2.83 8.38
CA GLY A 210 -1.07 1.87 7.38
C GLY A 210 -1.90 2.56 6.31
N LEU A 211 -1.47 2.45 5.06
CA LEU A 211 -2.27 2.86 3.89
C LEU A 211 -2.77 1.62 3.16
N THR A 212 -4.09 1.51 2.99
CA THR A 212 -4.74 0.45 2.21
C THR A 212 -5.80 1.04 1.29
N GLU A 213 -6.44 0.22 0.48
CA GLU A 213 -7.57 0.60 -0.37
C GLU A 213 -8.55 -0.58 -0.49
N PRO A 214 -9.83 -0.37 -0.85
CA PRO A 214 -10.86 -1.40 -0.73
C PRO A 214 -10.62 -2.68 -1.54
N SER A 215 -9.93 -2.61 -2.68
CA SER A 215 -9.74 -3.77 -3.56
C SER A 215 -8.67 -4.75 -3.05
N ILE A 216 -7.75 -4.28 -2.20
CA ILE A 216 -6.64 -5.07 -1.65
C ILE A 216 -6.77 -5.36 -0.14
N ILE A 217 -7.55 -4.56 0.61
CA ILE A 217 -7.64 -4.70 2.08
C ILE A 217 -8.05 -6.11 2.53
N ALA A 218 -8.84 -6.84 1.74
CA ALA A 218 -9.25 -8.20 2.05
C ALA A 218 -8.11 -9.23 1.89
N ALA A 219 -7.21 -9.03 0.93
CA ALA A 219 -6.04 -9.88 0.71
C ALA A 219 -4.88 -9.51 1.65
N GLU A 220 -4.73 -8.22 1.95
CA GLU A 220 -3.68 -7.66 2.80
C GLU A 220 -4.29 -6.87 3.97
N PRO A 221 -4.96 -7.55 4.93
CA PRO A 221 -5.67 -6.89 6.02
C PRO A 221 -4.71 -6.20 6.99
N PRO A 222 -5.10 -5.06 7.59
CA PRO A 222 -4.23 -4.29 8.44
C PRO A 222 -3.87 -5.03 9.73
N ASN A 223 -2.58 -5.16 10.03
CA ASN A 223 -2.14 -5.71 11.31
C ASN A 223 -2.55 -4.78 12.48
N PRO A 224 -3.01 -5.32 13.64
CA PRO A 224 -3.42 -4.52 14.80
C PRO A 224 -2.34 -3.62 15.43
N ILE A 225 -1.06 -3.73 15.04
CA ILE A 225 0.02 -2.84 15.46
C ILE A 225 -0.03 -1.48 14.75
N VAL A 226 -0.68 -1.40 13.59
CA VAL A 226 -0.98 -0.13 12.91
C VAL A 226 -1.82 0.71 13.86
N ASN A 227 -1.38 1.93 14.16
CA ASN A 227 -2.10 2.85 15.05
C ASN A 227 -2.71 4.05 14.31
N GLU A 228 -2.38 4.23 13.03
CA GLU A 228 -3.03 5.15 12.13
C GLU A 228 -3.38 4.38 10.85
N LEU A 229 -4.66 4.03 10.65
CA LEU A 229 -5.13 3.41 9.41
C LEU A 229 -5.78 4.46 8.51
N VAL A 230 -5.46 4.45 7.22
CA VAL A 230 -6.11 5.25 6.18
C VAL A 230 -6.52 4.38 5.00
N ILE A 231 -7.77 4.52 4.56
CA ILE A 231 -8.30 3.86 3.36
C ILE A 231 -8.36 4.86 2.21
N MET A 232 -7.47 4.68 1.23
CA MET A 232 -7.47 5.44 -0.01
C MET A 232 -8.50 4.87 -0.99
N PRO A 233 -9.01 5.65 -1.97
CA PRO A 233 -10.10 5.19 -2.83
C PRO A 233 -9.69 4.10 -3.84
N ASP A 234 -8.44 4.11 -4.27
CA ASP A 234 -7.87 3.20 -5.27
C ASP A 234 -6.34 3.08 -5.10
N ILE A 235 -5.73 2.19 -5.89
CA ILE A 235 -4.29 1.90 -5.84
C ILE A 235 -3.44 3.12 -6.16
N GLU A 236 -3.77 3.88 -7.20
CA GLU A 236 -2.98 5.03 -7.62
C GLU A 236 -2.98 6.13 -6.56
N LYS A 237 -4.13 6.39 -5.92
CA LYS A 237 -4.19 7.33 -4.80
C LYS A 237 -3.46 6.81 -3.56
N ARG A 238 -3.43 5.49 -3.33
CA ARG A 238 -2.58 4.86 -2.31
C ARG A 238 -1.08 5.07 -2.62
N LEU A 239 -0.66 4.85 -3.86
CA LEU A 239 0.72 5.06 -4.31
C LEU A 239 1.13 6.53 -4.18
N GLU A 240 0.26 7.45 -4.60
CA GLU A 240 0.52 8.89 -4.44
C GLU A 240 0.61 9.25 -2.94
N ALA A 241 -0.30 8.75 -2.11
CA ALA A 241 -0.25 9.00 -0.67
C ALA A 241 1.09 8.56 -0.06
N PHE A 242 1.63 7.39 -0.42
CA PHE A 242 2.95 6.95 0.04
C PHE A 242 4.05 7.96 -0.31
N VAL A 243 4.19 8.33 -1.58
CA VAL A 243 5.33 9.17 -2.03
C VAL A 243 5.20 10.62 -1.57
N ARG A 244 3.97 11.10 -1.30
CA ARG A 244 3.73 12.45 -0.77
C ARG A 244 4.11 12.57 0.71
N ILE A 245 3.87 11.54 1.52
CA ILE A 245 4.16 11.58 2.97
C ILE A 245 5.53 10.99 3.32
N ALA A 246 6.15 10.26 2.40
CA ALA A 246 7.49 9.72 2.58
C ALA A 246 8.52 10.83 2.77
N HIS A 247 9.40 10.62 3.75
CA HIS A 247 10.68 11.34 3.85
C HIS A 247 11.85 10.46 3.41
N GLY A 248 11.64 9.15 3.36
CA GLY A 248 12.55 8.14 2.86
C GLY A 248 11.80 6.83 2.63
N ILE A 249 12.34 5.97 1.77
CA ILE A 249 11.70 4.71 1.40
C ILE A 249 12.70 3.57 1.59
N VAL A 250 12.26 2.50 2.24
CA VAL A 250 12.97 1.23 2.36
C VAL A 250 12.17 0.17 1.61
N ILE A 251 12.83 -0.57 0.71
CA ILE A 251 12.20 -1.60 -0.12
C ILE A 251 12.87 -2.94 0.16
N PHE A 252 12.10 -3.87 0.72
CA PHE A 252 12.50 -5.25 1.00
C PHE A 252 12.20 -6.16 -0.21
N PRO A 253 12.71 -7.40 -0.23
CA PRO A 253 12.29 -8.38 -1.23
C PRO A 253 10.77 -8.58 -1.24
N GLY A 254 10.21 -8.66 -2.43
CA GLY A 254 8.77 -8.83 -2.64
C GLY A 254 8.44 -9.31 -4.04
N GLY A 255 7.15 -9.50 -4.29
CA GLY A 255 6.61 -9.97 -5.56
C GLY A 255 6.15 -8.81 -6.48
N PRO A 256 5.09 -9.02 -7.27
CA PRO A 256 4.67 -8.06 -8.29
C PRO A 256 4.20 -6.72 -7.71
N GLY A 257 3.55 -6.70 -6.53
CA GLY A 257 3.14 -5.45 -5.88
C GLY A 257 4.32 -4.57 -5.46
N THR A 258 5.40 -5.19 -4.96
CA THR A 258 6.64 -4.44 -4.62
C THR A 258 7.36 -3.95 -5.88
N ALA A 259 7.31 -4.71 -6.98
CA ALA A 259 7.84 -4.27 -8.26
C ALA A 259 7.03 -3.09 -8.83
N GLU A 260 5.69 -3.11 -8.71
CA GLU A 260 4.81 -2.00 -9.04
C GLU A 260 5.19 -0.73 -8.26
N GLU A 261 5.34 -0.84 -6.94
CA GLU A 261 5.75 0.27 -6.06
C GLU A 261 7.14 0.83 -6.43
N LEU A 262 8.11 -0.03 -6.74
CA LEU A 262 9.44 0.38 -7.21
C LEU A 262 9.38 1.12 -8.55
N LEU A 263 8.67 0.58 -9.54
CA LEU A 263 8.52 1.20 -10.86
C LEU A 263 7.80 2.54 -10.78
N TYR A 264 6.79 2.63 -9.91
CA TYR A 264 6.08 3.88 -9.61
C TYR A 264 7.05 4.96 -9.13
N ILE A 265 7.85 4.68 -8.10
CA ILE A 265 8.73 5.71 -7.55
C ILE A 265 9.89 6.05 -8.51
N LEU A 266 10.47 5.07 -9.19
CA LEU A 266 11.56 5.35 -10.15
C LEU A 266 11.06 6.20 -11.32
N GLY A 267 9.87 5.88 -11.86
CA GLY A 267 9.23 6.68 -12.91
C GLY A 267 9.04 8.15 -12.51
N ILE A 268 8.62 8.39 -11.28
CA ILE A 268 8.47 9.75 -10.72
C ILE A 268 9.83 10.42 -10.53
N MET A 269 10.80 9.76 -9.89
CA MET A 269 12.08 10.38 -9.54
C MET A 269 12.95 10.68 -10.78
N MET A 270 12.79 9.91 -11.86
CA MET A 270 13.45 10.17 -13.15
C MET A 270 12.99 11.46 -13.82
N HIS A 271 11.79 11.95 -13.51
CA HIS A 271 11.26 13.15 -14.12
C HIS A 271 12.17 14.38 -13.84
N PRO A 272 12.52 15.21 -14.85
CA PRO A 272 13.45 16.33 -14.68
C PRO A 272 13.09 17.32 -13.55
N ASN A 273 11.78 17.58 -13.34
CA ASN A 273 11.31 18.46 -12.25
C ASN A 273 11.59 17.90 -10.84
N ASN A 274 11.95 16.62 -10.72
CA ASN A 274 12.25 15.96 -9.46
C ASN A 274 13.77 15.79 -9.23
N ALA A 275 14.62 16.32 -10.10
CA ALA A 275 16.07 16.14 -9.99
C ALA A 275 16.68 16.66 -8.67
N GLU A 276 16.06 17.65 -8.02
CA GLU A 276 16.48 18.17 -6.72
C GLU A 276 15.84 17.46 -5.51
N GLN A 277 14.91 16.52 -5.71
CA GLN A 277 14.22 15.83 -4.61
C GLN A 277 15.21 14.93 -3.84
N PRO A 278 15.42 15.15 -2.53
CA PRO A 278 16.46 14.47 -1.77
C PRO A 278 15.96 13.18 -1.09
N MET A 279 14.86 12.59 -1.57
CA MET A 279 14.24 11.44 -0.91
C MET A 279 15.14 10.19 -1.06
N PRO A 280 15.69 9.64 0.04
CA PRO A 280 16.51 8.44 -0.02
C PRO A 280 15.64 7.22 -0.30
N ILE A 281 16.10 6.35 -1.19
CA ILE A 281 15.47 5.05 -1.46
C ILE A 281 16.53 3.97 -1.22
N VAL A 282 16.25 3.03 -0.31
CA VAL A 282 17.17 1.93 0.01
C VAL A 282 16.49 0.60 -0.25
N LEU A 283 17.06 -0.17 -1.17
CA LEU A 283 16.70 -1.57 -1.39
C LEU A 283 17.53 -2.43 -0.45
N THR A 284 16.90 -3.24 0.40
CA THR A 284 17.65 -3.97 1.44
C THR A 284 17.02 -5.31 1.80
N GLY A 285 17.86 -6.29 2.13
CA GLY A 285 17.42 -7.60 2.56
C GLY A 285 18.56 -8.42 3.17
N PRO A 286 18.26 -9.63 3.65
CA PRO A 286 19.27 -10.52 4.21
C PRO A 286 20.27 -10.97 3.13
N LYS A 287 21.38 -11.59 3.53
CA LYS A 287 22.41 -12.07 2.61
C LYS A 287 21.85 -12.97 1.49
N GLU A 288 20.85 -13.79 1.81
CA GLU A 288 20.20 -14.70 0.85
C GLU A 288 19.43 -13.97 -0.26
N SER A 289 19.09 -12.69 -0.08
CA SER A 289 18.40 -11.87 -1.08
C SER A 289 19.34 -11.21 -2.10
N GLU A 290 20.65 -11.45 -2.04
CA GLU A 290 21.62 -10.83 -2.96
C GLU A 290 21.31 -11.17 -4.43
N ALA A 291 20.93 -12.41 -4.74
CA ALA A 291 20.54 -12.82 -6.09
C ALA A 291 19.24 -12.13 -6.55
N TYR A 292 18.27 -11.97 -5.65
CA TYR A 292 17.03 -11.24 -5.90
C TYR A 292 17.33 -9.78 -6.29
N PHE A 293 18.12 -9.07 -5.48
CA PHE A 293 18.44 -7.67 -5.75
C PHE A 293 19.31 -7.48 -6.99
N ARG A 294 20.18 -8.45 -7.31
CA ARG A 294 20.91 -8.44 -8.58
C ARG A 294 19.97 -8.53 -9.78
N SER A 295 18.94 -9.38 -9.70
CA SER A 295 17.93 -9.49 -10.76
C SER A 295 17.09 -8.21 -10.88
N ILE A 296 16.71 -7.59 -9.76
CA ILE A 296 15.98 -6.32 -9.75
C ILE A 296 16.82 -5.18 -10.35
N ASP A 297 18.07 -5.04 -9.91
CA ASP A 297 19.01 -4.03 -10.42
C ASP A 297 19.27 -4.21 -11.92
N GLU A 298 19.50 -5.44 -12.38
CA GLU A 298 19.65 -5.74 -13.81
C GLU A 298 18.38 -5.43 -14.61
N PHE A 299 17.20 -5.76 -14.08
CA PHE A 299 15.92 -5.43 -14.70
C PHE A 299 15.77 -3.91 -14.84
N VAL A 300 16.01 -3.14 -13.78
CA VAL A 300 15.93 -1.68 -13.82
C VAL A 300 16.94 -1.09 -14.82
N ARG A 301 18.22 -1.49 -14.75
CA ARG A 301 19.27 -1.01 -15.67
C ARG A 301 18.92 -1.25 -17.13
N SER A 302 18.35 -2.42 -17.42
CA SER A 302 18.08 -2.83 -18.78
C SER A 302 16.74 -2.39 -19.34
N THR A 303 15.85 -1.84 -18.50
CA THR A 303 14.55 -1.32 -18.92
C THR A 303 14.49 0.20 -18.83
N LEU A 304 14.80 0.77 -17.66
CA LEU A 304 14.75 2.21 -17.39
C LEU A 304 16.09 2.92 -17.62
N GLY A 305 17.17 2.16 -17.80
CA GLY A 305 18.51 2.68 -18.06
C GLY A 305 19.35 2.86 -16.80
N GLU A 306 20.65 3.12 -17.00
CA GLU A 306 21.63 3.31 -15.93
C GLU A 306 21.25 4.48 -15.00
N GLU A 307 20.67 5.54 -15.57
CA GLU A 307 20.23 6.73 -14.83
C GLU A 307 19.19 6.43 -13.75
N ALA A 308 18.37 5.39 -13.90
CA ALA A 308 17.41 5.00 -12.87
C ALA A 308 18.11 4.51 -11.59
N THR A 309 19.34 4.01 -11.70
CA THR A 309 20.09 3.43 -10.57
C THR A 309 20.65 4.46 -9.61
N LYS A 310 20.75 5.74 -10.00
CA LYS A 310 21.19 6.83 -9.10
C LYS A 310 20.18 7.17 -8.01
N TYR A 311 18.93 6.75 -8.17
CA TYR A 311 17.84 7.07 -7.26
C TYR A 311 17.73 6.10 -6.08
N TYR A 312 18.49 5.01 -6.06
CA TYR A 312 18.46 4.04 -4.95
C TYR A 312 19.84 3.51 -4.58
N GLU A 313 19.98 3.06 -3.34
CA GLU A 313 21.14 2.31 -2.86
C GLU A 313 20.72 0.90 -2.45
N ILE A 314 21.49 -0.12 -2.86
CA ILE A 314 21.29 -1.51 -2.41
C ILE A 314 22.17 -1.79 -1.19
N VAL A 315 21.56 -2.19 -0.09
CA VAL A 315 22.22 -2.54 1.18
C VAL A 315 21.89 -3.98 1.55
N ILE A 316 22.87 -4.88 1.48
CA ILE A 316 22.68 -6.30 1.79
C ILE A 316 23.19 -6.62 3.20
N ALA A 317 22.36 -7.31 3.98
CA ALA A 317 22.70 -7.87 5.29
C ALA A 317 23.20 -6.84 6.33
N ASP A 318 22.76 -5.58 6.25
CA ASP A 318 23.15 -4.52 7.17
C ASP A 318 21.95 -3.63 7.55
N PRO A 319 21.13 -4.08 8.54
CA PRO A 319 19.98 -3.33 8.99
C PRO A 319 20.33 -1.95 9.55
N GLU A 320 21.48 -1.85 10.20
CA GLU A 320 21.94 -0.61 10.83
C GLU A 320 22.29 0.43 9.76
N LYS A 321 23.00 0.03 8.70
CA LYS A 321 23.32 0.92 7.58
C LYS A 321 22.06 1.42 6.88
N ALA A 322 21.09 0.56 6.60
CA ALA A 322 19.82 0.97 6.00
C ALA A 322 19.13 2.07 6.83
N ALA A 323 19.06 1.91 8.15
CA ALA A 323 18.48 2.90 9.05
C ALA A 323 19.33 4.18 9.21
N LYS A 324 20.67 4.06 9.16
CA LYS A 324 21.60 5.21 9.17
C LYS A 324 21.40 6.10 7.95
N ILE A 325 21.30 5.53 6.74
CA ILE A 325 21.04 6.27 5.50
C ILE A 325 19.76 7.09 5.65
N MET A 326 18.67 6.45 6.11
CA MET A 326 17.39 7.14 6.34
C MET A 326 17.55 8.30 7.32
N LYS A 327 18.15 8.08 8.50
CA LYS A 327 18.30 9.12 9.52
C LYS A 327 19.18 10.28 9.06
N GLN A 328 20.26 10.00 8.32
CA GLN A 328 21.19 11.01 7.83
C GLN A 328 20.59 11.89 6.71
N ALA A 329 19.62 11.39 5.96
CA ALA A 329 18.93 12.14 4.92
C ALA A 329 17.87 13.12 5.44
N MET A 330 17.29 12.89 6.63
CA MET A 330 16.20 13.73 7.16
C MET A 330 16.53 15.24 7.21
N PRO A 331 17.74 15.69 7.61
CA PRO A 331 18.11 17.10 7.52
C PRO A 331 18.08 17.66 6.09
N ALA A 332 18.51 16.89 5.09
CA ALA A 332 18.47 17.31 3.68
C ALA A 332 17.04 17.41 3.17
N VAL A 333 16.17 16.46 3.54
CA VAL A 333 14.73 16.52 3.26
C VAL A 333 14.11 17.78 3.87
N LYS A 334 14.39 18.04 5.16
CA LYS A 334 13.91 19.24 5.86
C LYS A 334 14.36 20.52 5.16
N GLU A 335 15.63 20.61 4.79
CA GLU A 335 16.19 21.79 4.14
C GLU A 335 15.61 22.02 2.74
N HIS A 336 15.44 20.95 1.96
CA HIS A 336 14.78 21.02 0.65
C HIS A 336 13.34 21.55 0.77
N ARG A 337 12.55 21.02 1.71
CA ARG A 337 11.17 21.51 1.92
C ARG A 337 11.16 22.99 2.33
N LYS A 338 12.06 23.41 3.21
CA LYS A 338 12.22 24.84 3.57
C LYS A 338 12.57 25.72 2.38
N LYS A 339 13.59 25.34 1.61
CA LYS A 339 14.07 26.09 0.42
C LYS A 339 12.94 26.33 -0.58
N ASN A 340 12.05 25.35 -0.74
CA ASN A 340 10.95 25.40 -1.69
C ASN A 340 9.62 25.90 -1.10
N GLY A 341 9.59 26.28 0.19
CA GLY A 341 8.36 26.70 0.87
C GLY A 341 7.30 25.59 0.98
N ASP A 342 7.73 24.33 0.95
CA ASP A 342 6.89 23.13 0.96
C ASP A 342 6.63 22.64 2.40
N ALA A 343 5.58 21.84 2.59
CA ALA A 343 5.26 21.25 3.89
C ALA A 343 6.22 20.10 4.21
N TYR A 344 6.50 19.88 5.51
CA TYR A 344 7.23 18.69 5.94
C TYR A 344 6.37 17.44 5.80
N SER A 345 5.13 17.47 6.29
CA SER A 345 4.25 16.30 6.33
C SER A 345 3.61 15.92 4.99
N TYR A 346 3.75 16.72 3.93
CA TYR A 346 3.23 16.44 2.59
C TYR A 346 4.09 17.12 1.52
N ASN A 347 4.65 16.34 0.58
CA ASN A 347 5.54 16.82 -0.47
C ASN A 347 4.76 17.37 -1.67
N TRP A 348 4.35 18.63 -1.64
CA TRP A 348 3.62 19.25 -2.76
C TRP A 348 4.52 19.48 -3.97
N SER A 349 5.81 19.74 -3.75
CA SER A 349 6.79 20.03 -4.80
C SER A 349 7.18 18.80 -5.64
N LEU A 350 6.84 17.59 -5.20
CA LEU A 350 7.03 16.37 -6.00
C LEU A 350 6.13 16.42 -7.23
N HIS A 351 6.73 16.41 -8.42
CA HIS A 351 6.00 16.37 -9.68
C HIS A 351 5.60 14.93 -9.99
N ILE A 352 4.31 14.68 -10.20
CA ILE A 352 3.78 13.36 -10.56
C ILE A 352 2.97 13.54 -11.84
N GLU A 353 3.40 12.87 -12.91
CA GLU A 353 2.71 12.93 -14.20
C GLU A 353 1.36 12.17 -14.15
N PRO A 354 0.34 12.59 -14.92
CA PRO A 354 -0.99 11.98 -14.91
C PRO A 354 -1.00 10.47 -15.13
N GLU A 355 -0.06 9.91 -15.90
CA GLU A 355 0.08 8.48 -16.16
C GLU A 355 0.33 7.65 -14.89
N PHE A 356 0.83 8.29 -13.82
CA PHE A 356 0.99 7.69 -12.49
C PHE A 356 -0.23 7.92 -11.58
N GLN A 357 -1.18 8.77 -11.96
CA GLN A 357 -2.34 9.12 -11.12
C GLN A 357 -3.66 8.55 -11.63
N LEU A 358 -3.77 8.33 -12.95
CA LEU A 358 -4.97 7.80 -13.57
C LEU A 358 -5.18 6.33 -13.17
N PRO A 359 -6.37 5.98 -12.63
CA PRO A 359 -6.70 4.61 -12.29
C PRO A 359 -6.57 3.68 -13.49
N PHE A 360 -5.94 2.52 -13.29
CA PHE A 360 -5.83 1.48 -14.31
C PHE A 360 -6.75 0.30 -13.98
N ASP A 361 -7.70 0.02 -14.88
CA ASP A 361 -8.58 -1.14 -14.81
C ASP A 361 -7.97 -2.31 -15.61
N PRO A 362 -7.53 -3.41 -14.97
CA PRO A 362 -6.78 -4.47 -15.63
C PRO A 362 -7.70 -5.46 -16.36
N THR A 363 -8.29 -5.03 -17.46
CA THR A 363 -9.00 -5.90 -18.42
C THR A 363 -8.02 -6.51 -19.43
N HIS A 364 -8.41 -7.59 -20.11
CA HIS A 364 -7.57 -8.18 -21.19
C HIS A 364 -7.23 -7.18 -22.29
N GLU A 365 -8.16 -6.29 -22.63
CA GLU A 365 -7.95 -5.23 -23.63
C GLU A 365 -6.92 -4.22 -23.14
N ASN A 366 -7.07 -3.71 -21.91
CA ASN A 366 -6.15 -2.73 -21.35
C ASN A 366 -4.75 -3.29 -21.13
N MET A 367 -4.64 -4.55 -20.68
CA MET A 367 -3.37 -5.25 -20.49
C MET A 367 -2.63 -5.49 -21.82
N ALA A 368 -3.36 -5.87 -22.88
CA ALA A 368 -2.79 -6.05 -24.22
C ALA A 368 -2.44 -4.71 -24.90
N GLY A 369 -3.09 -3.62 -24.49
CA GLY A 369 -2.87 -2.27 -25.02
C GLY A 369 -1.71 -1.51 -24.39
N LEU A 370 -1.00 -2.07 -23.41
CA LEU A 370 0.13 -1.42 -22.75
C LEU A 370 1.30 -1.21 -23.72
N ASP A 371 1.85 0.01 -23.77
CA ASP A 371 3.04 0.30 -24.57
C ASP A 371 4.31 -0.17 -23.87
N LEU A 372 4.67 -1.44 -24.08
CA LEU A 372 5.87 -2.07 -23.53
C LEU A 372 6.98 -2.14 -24.59
N HIS A 373 7.27 -1.02 -25.26
CA HIS A 373 8.39 -0.91 -26.19
C HIS A 373 9.52 -0.04 -25.63
N LEU A 374 10.76 -0.28 -26.06
CA LEU A 374 11.93 0.47 -25.58
C LEU A 374 12.08 1.85 -26.24
N ASN A 375 11.37 2.14 -27.33
CA ASN A 375 11.47 3.40 -28.08
C ASN A 375 10.52 4.48 -27.52
N GLN A 376 10.63 4.73 -26.22
CA GLN A 376 9.88 5.78 -25.52
C GLN A 376 10.72 6.35 -24.38
N ARG A 377 10.24 7.40 -23.73
CA ARG A 377 10.91 7.95 -22.55
C ARG A 377 10.88 6.92 -21.39
N PRO A 378 11.96 6.74 -20.62
CA PRO A 378 11.98 5.77 -19.51
C PRO A 378 10.86 5.95 -18.49
N GLU A 379 10.43 7.19 -18.23
CA GLU A 379 9.32 7.50 -17.32
C GLU A 379 7.99 6.94 -17.84
N ASN A 380 7.75 7.01 -19.16
CA ASN A 380 6.55 6.44 -19.78
C ASN A 380 6.58 4.91 -19.72
N LEU A 381 7.74 4.30 -19.99
CA LEU A 381 7.92 2.86 -19.86
C LEU A 381 7.72 2.39 -18.41
N ALA A 382 8.21 3.15 -17.42
CA ALA A 382 7.98 2.87 -16.01
C ALA A 382 6.48 2.90 -15.66
N ALA A 383 5.72 3.85 -16.21
CA ALA A 383 4.27 3.91 -16.03
C ALA A 383 3.55 2.69 -16.63
N ALA A 384 3.91 2.27 -17.85
CA ALA A 384 3.35 1.09 -18.51
C ALA A 384 3.71 -0.21 -17.77
N LEU A 385 4.96 -0.35 -17.32
CA LEU A 385 5.38 -1.49 -16.50
C LEU A 385 4.64 -1.52 -15.16
N ARG A 386 4.47 -0.37 -14.49
CA ARG A 386 3.66 -0.23 -13.27
C ARG A 386 2.26 -0.79 -13.49
N GLN A 387 1.59 -0.41 -14.58
CA GLN A 387 0.25 -0.91 -14.92
C GLN A 387 0.25 -2.43 -15.18
N ALA A 388 1.27 -2.97 -15.87
CA ALA A 388 1.42 -4.40 -16.10
C ALA A 388 1.50 -5.19 -14.76
N PHE A 389 2.37 -4.74 -13.84
CA PHE A 389 2.47 -5.37 -12.52
C PHE A 389 1.20 -5.21 -11.68
N SER A 390 0.51 -4.06 -11.77
CA SER A 390 -0.79 -3.84 -11.13
C SER A 390 -1.85 -4.84 -11.62
N GLY A 391 -1.87 -5.13 -12.93
CA GLY A 391 -2.74 -6.15 -13.51
C GLY A 391 -2.41 -7.56 -13.03
N ILE A 392 -1.12 -7.90 -12.86
CA ILE A 392 -0.71 -9.19 -12.28
C ILE A 392 -1.18 -9.30 -10.81
N VAL A 393 -1.01 -8.23 -10.02
CA VAL A 393 -1.53 -8.19 -8.64
C VAL A 393 -3.04 -8.39 -8.65
N ALA A 394 -3.77 -7.68 -9.51
CA ALA A 394 -5.21 -7.81 -9.61
C ALA A 394 -5.67 -9.23 -9.96
N GLY A 395 -5.04 -9.86 -10.96
CA GLY A 395 -5.34 -11.23 -11.38
C GLY A 395 -5.03 -12.28 -10.30
N ASN A 396 -4.09 -12.00 -9.39
CA ASN A 396 -3.70 -12.92 -8.34
C ASN A 396 -4.60 -12.85 -7.09
N VAL A 397 -4.93 -11.64 -6.61
CA VAL A 397 -5.53 -11.46 -5.27
C VAL A 397 -6.81 -10.64 -5.21
N LYS A 398 -7.14 -9.87 -6.26
CA LYS A 398 -8.34 -9.02 -6.27
C LYS A 398 -9.53 -9.75 -6.87
N ALA A 399 -10.69 -9.61 -6.23
CA ALA A 399 -11.90 -10.32 -6.67
C ALA A 399 -12.30 -10.03 -8.13
N GLU A 400 -12.11 -8.79 -8.60
CA GLU A 400 -12.39 -8.40 -9.98
C GLU A 400 -11.41 -9.02 -10.97
N GLY A 401 -10.09 -8.89 -10.71
CA GLY A 401 -9.07 -9.49 -11.55
C GLY A 401 -9.19 -11.03 -11.62
N ILE A 402 -9.40 -11.70 -10.49
CA ILE A 402 -9.64 -13.16 -10.46
C ILE A 402 -10.82 -13.55 -11.36
N ARG A 403 -11.92 -12.77 -11.36
CA ARG A 403 -13.08 -13.03 -12.23
C ARG A 403 -12.74 -12.85 -13.72
N GLU A 404 -11.93 -11.87 -14.07
CA GLU A 404 -11.47 -11.70 -15.45
C GLU A 404 -10.63 -12.88 -15.93
N ILE A 405 -9.75 -13.39 -15.06
CA ILE A 405 -8.94 -14.59 -15.35
C ILE A 405 -9.82 -15.84 -15.46
N GLU A 406 -10.80 -16.02 -14.57
CA GLU A 406 -11.75 -17.15 -14.63
C GLU A 406 -12.59 -17.15 -15.92
N ARG A 407 -12.92 -15.96 -16.46
CA ARG A 407 -13.77 -15.80 -17.65
C ARG A 407 -13.01 -15.92 -18.97
N HIS A 408 -11.84 -15.30 -19.05
CA HIS A 408 -11.14 -15.07 -20.32
C HIS A 408 -9.75 -15.74 -20.38
N GLY A 409 -9.29 -16.35 -19.28
CA GLY A 409 -7.95 -16.92 -19.15
C GLY A 409 -6.90 -15.88 -18.74
N PRO A 410 -5.60 -16.22 -18.78
CA PRO A 410 -4.52 -15.33 -18.35
C PRO A 410 -4.44 -14.05 -19.18
N PHE A 411 -4.00 -12.95 -18.56
CA PHE A 411 -3.69 -11.72 -19.29
C PHE A 411 -2.54 -11.94 -20.27
N MET A 412 -2.72 -11.52 -21.52
CA MET A 412 -1.65 -11.52 -22.50
C MET A 412 -0.86 -10.22 -22.38
N ILE A 413 0.43 -10.31 -22.11
CA ILE A 413 1.31 -9.14 -22.04
C ILE A 413 2.32 -9.23 -23.19
N ASP A 414 2.35 -8.20 -24.03
CA ASP A 414 3.16 -8.13 -25.25
C ASP A 414 3.94 -6.82 -25.33
N GLY A 415 5.00 -6.80 -26.12
CA GLY A 415 5.88 -5.66 -26.28
C GLY A 415 7.19 -6.01 -26.99
N ASP A 416 8.23 -5.22 -26.75
CA ASP A 416 9.57 -5.51 -27.28
C ASP A 416 10.08 -6.87 -26.80
N LYS A 417 10.63 -7.68 -27.73
CA LYS A 417 11.07 -9.06 -27.43
C LYS A 417 12.13 -9.12 -26.34
N ALA A 418 13.07 -8.17 -26.31
CA ALA A 418 14.12 -8.16 -25.31
C ALA A 418 13.55 -7.77 -23.93
N LEU A 419 12.61 -6.82 -23.89
CA LEU A 419 11.90 -6.46 -22.66
C LEU A 419 11.05 -7.62 -22.14
N MET A 420 10.26 -8.27 -23.00
CA MET A 420 9.40 -9.38 -22.63
C MET A 420 10.20 -10.55 -22.03
N LYS A 421 11.35 -10.91 -22.62
CA LYS A 421 12.25 -11.94 -22.06
C LYS A 421 12.75 -11.59 -20.65
N LYS A 422 13.01 -10.31 -20.38
CA LYS A 422 13.47 -9.83 -19.06
C LYS A 422 12.34 -9.87 -18.04
N MET A 423 11.14 -9.46 -18.44
CA MET A 423 9.96 -9.50 -17.58
C MET A 423 9.57 -10.94 -17.24
N ASP A 424 9.60 -11.84 -18.22
CA ASP A 424 9.33 -13.27 -18.04
C ASP A 424 10.33 -13.91 -17.06
N LYS A 425 11.62 -13.60 -17.21
CA LYS A 425 12.66 -14.03 -16.27
C LYS A 425 12.38 -13.53 -14.84
N LEU A 426 12.10 -12.24 -14.68
CA LEU A 426 11.84 -11.63 -13.37
C LEU A 426 10.61 -12.27 -12.69
N LEU A 427 9.53 -12.46 -13.45
CA LEU A 427 8.30 -13.08 -12.96
C LEU A 427 8.51 -14.56 -12.63
N SER A 428 9.28 -15.29 -13.43
CA SER A 428 9.68 -16.68 -13.15
C SER A 428 10.52 -16.80 -11.88
N ASP A 429 11.42 -15.83 -11.64
CA ASP A 429 12.19 -15.75 -10.41
C ASP A 429 11.27 -15.50 -9.20
N PHE A 430 10.23 -14.66 -9.33
CA PHE A 430 9.21 -14.47 -8.28
C PHE A 430 8.41 -15.75 -8.00
N VAL A 431 8.03 -16.51 -9.02
CA VAL A 431 7.34 -17.81 -8.86
C VAL A 431 8.24 -18.81 -8.14
N THR A 432 9.48 -18.96 -8.59
CA THR A 432 10.47 -19.90 -8.02
C THR A 432 10.76 -19.58 -6.55
N GLN A 433 10.77 -18.30 -6.20
CA GLN A 433 11.01 -17.80 -4.85
C GLN A 433 9.71 -17.72 -4.00
N GLN A 434 8.58 -18.25 -4.50
CA GLN A 434 7.29 -18.30 -3.80
C GLN A 434 6.75 -16.90 -3.37
N ARG A 435 6.95 -15.88 -4.20
CA ARG A 435 6.57 -14.49 -3.92
C ARG A 435 5.21 -14.08 -4.49
N MET A 436 4.57 -14.96 -5.27
CA MET A 436 3.29 -14.69 -5.93
C MET A 436 2.07 -15.05 -5.07
N LYS A 437 2.24 -15.93 -4.09
CA LYS A 437 1.17 -16.50 -3.26
C LYS A 437 1.74 -16.95 -1.92
N LEU A 438 0.90 -16.98 -0.88
CA LEU A 438 1.24 -17.63 0.39
C LEU A 438 1.43 -19.15 0.22
N PRO A 439 2.26 -19.79 1.06
CA PRO A 439 2.45 -21.24 1.03
C PRO A 439 1.12 -22.01 1.24
N GLY A 440 0.94 -23.12 0.53
CA GLY A 440 -0.19 -24.04 0.75
C GLY A 440 -0.85 -24.58 -0.52
N SER A 441 -0.59 -23.97 -1.69
CA SER A 441 -1.05 -24.46 -2.99
C SER A 441 -0.10 -24.04 -4.11
N GLU A 442 -0.16 -24.74 -5.23
CA GLU A 442 0.59 -24.37 -6.44
C GLU A 442 0.08 -23.04 -7.00
N TYR A 443 1.02 -22.19 -7.44
CA TYR A 443 0.69 -20.93 -8.11
C TYR A 443 0.49 -21.16 -9.61
N ILE A 444 -0.68 -20.78 -10.11
CA ILE A 444 -0.98 -20.78 -11.54
C ILE A 444 -0.90 -19.32 -12.02
N PRO A 445 0.01 -18.96 -12.93
CA PRO A 445 0.15 -17.59 -13.43
C PRO A 445 -1.15 -17.03 -14.02
N CYS A 446 -1.53 -15.83 -13.58
CA CYS A 446 -2.64 -15.06 -14.14
C CYS A 446 -2.25 -14.30 -15.42
N TYR A 447 -1.05 -14.51 -15.93
CA TYR A 447 -0.48 -13.81 -17.08
C TYR A 447 0.22 -14.79 -18.01
N ARG A 448 0.45 -14.35 -19.24
CA ARG A 448 1.27 -15.05 -20.24
C ARG A 448 2.03 -14.02 -21.07
N ILE A 449 3.35 -14.15 -21.12
CA ILE A 449 4.22 -13.24 -21.87
C ILE A 449 4.24 -13.67 -23.34
N ALA A 450 3.91 -12.75 -24.25
CA ALA A 450 4.02 -13.00 -25.67
C ALA A 450 5.50 -13.15 -26.05
N ASN A 451 5.85 -14.27 -26.68
CA ASN A 451 7.24 -14.68 -26.96
C ASN A 451 8.10 -14.97 -25.71
N GLY A 452 7.49 -15.26 -24.56
CA GLY A 452 8.15 -15.95 -23.43
C GLY A 452 8.49 -17.40 -23.79
N GLU A 453 9.49 -17.99 -23.12
CA GLU A 453 9.90 -19.39 -23.34
C GLU A 453 8.88 -20.40 -22.79
#